data_AF-A0A5K1BI00-F1
#
_entry.id   AF-A0A5K1BI00-F1
#
_cell.length_a   1.000
_cell.length_b   1.000
_cell.length_c   1.000
_cell.angle_alpha   90.00
_cell.angle_beta   90.00
_cell.angle_gamma   90.00
#
_symmetry.space_group_name_H-M   'P 1'
#
loop_
_entity.id
_entity.type
_entity.pdbx_description
1 polymer ?
#
loop_
_entity_poly.entity_id
_entity_poly.type
_entity_poly.pdbx_seq_one_letter_code
_entity_poly.pdbx_strand_id
1 'polypeptide(L)' 'VIVDKGYDGAKADLWSCGVVLYVLMAGYLPFDEPNMINLYKK' A
#
# COMPACT_ATOMS: atom_id res chain seq x y z
N VAL A 1 -22.99 -1.83 3.62
CA VAL A 1 -21.99 -2.91 3.44
C VAL A 1 -21.37 -2.71 2.09
N ILE A 2 -20.11 -2.26 2.06
CA ILE A 2 -19.35 -2.05 0.84
C ILE A 2 -19.19 -3.45 0.23
N VAL A 3 -19.87 -3.69 -0.88
CA VAL A 3 -19.75 -4.95 -1.61
C VAL A 3 -18.31 -5.04 -2.11
N ASP A 4 -17.61 -5.95 -1.48
CA ASP A 4 -16.25 -6.38 -1.73
C ASP A 4 -16.12 -6.86 -3.17
N LYS A 5 -15.52 -6.03 -4.03
CA LYS A 5 -15.19 -6.37 -5.43
C LYS A 5 -13.92 -7.24 -5.51
N GLY A 6 -13.73 -8.20 -4.61
CA GLY A 6 -12.57 -9.10 -4.60
C GLY A 6 -11.38 -8.59 -3.79
N TYR A 7 -11.64 -7.96 -2.65
CA TYR A 7 -10.63 -7.69 -1.63
C TYR A 7 -10.40 -8.97 -0.82
N ASP A 8 -9.35 -9.69 -1.20
CA ASP A 8 -8.77 -10.73 -0.37
C ASP A 8 -8.02 -10.07 0.79
N GLY A 9 -8.58 -10.11 2.00
CA GLY A 9 -7.94 -9.57 3.20
C GLY A 9 -6.50 -10.07 3.38
N ALA A 10 -6.25 -11.36 3.11
CA ALA A 10 -4.90 -11.93 3.17
C ALA A 10 -3.91 -11.31 2.16
N LYS A 11 -4.38 -10.95 0.96
CA LYS A 11 -3.54 -10.26 -0.05
C LYS A 11 -3.30 -8.80 0.35
N ALA A 12 -4.30 -8.16 0.96
CA ALA A 12 -4.18 -6.80 1.46
C ALA A 12 -3.22 -6.70 2.66
N ASP A 13 -3.28 -7.67 3.57
CA ASP A 13 -2.37 -7.80 4.71
C ASP A 13 -0.93 -8.04 4.21
N LEU A 14 -0.74 -8.91 3.22
CA LEU A 14 0.58 -9.15 2.63
C LEU A 14 1.16 -7.90 1.96
N TRP A 15 0.34 -7.14 1.23
CA TRP A 15 0.76 -5.87 0.62
C TRP A 15 1.18 -4.86 1.68
N SER A 16 0.37 -4.71 2.73
CA SER A 16 0.63 -3.79 3.85
C SER A 16 1.92 -4.18 4.59
N CYS A 17 2.10 -5.46 4.90
CA CYS A 17 3.32 -5.99 5.52
C CYS A 17 4.57 -5.77 4.65
N GLY A 18 4.45 -5.90 3.32
CA GLY A 18 5.55 -5.62 2.39
C GLY A 18 6.00 -4.16 2.43
N VAL A 19 5.05 -3.22 2.48
CA VAL A 19 5.38 -1.78 2.61
C VAL A 19 6.03 -1.49 3.97
N VAL A 20 5.52 -2.06 5.06
CA VAL A 20 6.13 -1.90 6.40
C VAL A 20 7.56 -2.44 6.43
N LEU A 21 7.78 -3.64 5.89
CA LEU A 21 9.13 -4.23 5.80
C LEU A 21 10.07 -3.36 4.98
N TYR A 22 9.58 -2.80 3.86
CA TYR A 22 10.36 -1.87 3.03
C TYR A 22 10.78 -0.63 3.82
N VAL A 23 9.86 -0.01 4.56
CA VAL A 23 10.16 1.18 5.36
C VAL A 23 11.20 0.87 6.45
N LEU A 24 11.07 -0.29 7.10
CA LEU A 24 12.03 -0.73 8.12
C LEU A 24 13.43 -0.98 7.56
N MET A 25 13.54 -1.38 6.28
CA MET A 25 14.82 -1.74 5.66
C MET A 25 15.46 -0.59 4.86
N ALA A 26 14.65 0.24 4.19
CA ALA A 26 15.09 1.33 3.33
C ALA A 26 15.11 2.69 4.04
N GLY A 27 14.31 2.88 5.11
CA GLY A 27 14.25 4.12 5.89
C GLY A 27 13.46 5.27 5.26
N TYR A 28 12.77 5.02 4.14
CA TYR A 28 11.88 5.97 3.46
C TYR A 28 10.63 5.28 2.91
N LEU A 29 9.52 6.03 2.73
CA LEU A 29 8.30 5.48 2.15
C LEU A 29 8.48 5.26 0.63
N PRO A 30 8.08 4.10 0.08
CA PRO A 30 8.17 3.84 -1.36
C PRO A 30 7.19 4.72 -2.17
N PHE A 31 6.14 5.21 -1.51
CA PHE A 31 5.06 6.02 -2.08
C PHE A 31 4.77 7.20 -1.15
N ASP A 32 5.66 8.19 -1.11
CA ASP A 32 5.48 9.44 -0.36
C ASP A 32 5.29 10.61 -1.34
N GLU A 33 4.16 10.62 -2.03
CA GLU A 33 3.82 11.72 -2.93
C GLU A 33 2.79 12.62 -2.25
N PRO A 34 3.02 13.95 -2.19
CA PRO A 34 2.11 14.90 -1.54
C PRO A 34 0.75 15.00 -2.25
N ASN A 35 0.65 14.46 -3.47
CA ASN A 35 -0.57 14.44 -4.25
C ASN A 35 -1.02 13.00 -4.51
N MET A 36 -2.21 12.64 -3.98
CA MET A 36 -2.79 11.30 -4.12
C MET A 36 -2.99 10.90 -5.60
N ILE A 37 -3.23 11.85 -6.50
CA ILE A 37 -3.40 11.57 -7.94
C ILE A 37 -2.08 11.10 -8.54
N ASN A 38 -0.95 11.64 -8.06
CA ASN A 38 0.37 11.23 -8.50
C ASN A 38 0.79 9.89 -7.88
N LEU A 39 0.37 9.66 -6.63
CA LEU A 39 0.56 8.41 -5.90
C LEU A 39 -0.06 7.21 -6.63
N TYR A 40 -1.33 7.32 -7.05
CA TYR A 40 -2.07 6.23 -7.72
C TYR A 40 -1.73 6.06 -9.20
N LYS A 41 -0.95 6.97 -9.80
CA LYS A 41 -0.52 6.89 -11.20
C LYS A 41 0.79 6.12 -11.40
N LYS A 42 1.52 5.86 -10.32
CA LYS A 42 2.81 5.17 -10.32
C LYS A 42 2.61 3.68 -10.08
#